data_AF-A0A968PYQ9-F1
#
_entry.id   AF-A0A968PYQ9-F1
#
_cell.length_a   1.000
_cell.length_b   1.000
_cell.length_c   1.000
_cell.angle_alpha   90.00
_cell.angle_beta   90.00
_cell.angle_gamma   90.00
#
_symmetry.space_group_name_H-M   'P 1'
#
loop_
_entity.id
_entity.type
_entity.pdbx_description
1 polymer ?
#
loop_
_entity_poly.entity_id
_entity_poly.type
_entity_poly.pdbx_seq_one_letter_code
_entity_poly.pdbx_strand_id
1 'polypeptide(L)' 'MAYAQISRTVAATSGAHLCDLRRAFEQYLRIHNPNQLYEGILTSDGVHLNDRGNRLVADVLLGHLRPLIAL' A
#
# COMPACT_ATOMS: atom_id res chain seq x y z
N MET A 1 8.95 -0.85 9.11
CA MET A 1 9.34 0.47 9.66
C MET A 1 8.44 0.86 10.83
N ALA A 2 8.95 1.65 11.79
CA ALA A 2 8.28 1.97 13.05
C ALA A 2 6.89 2.62 12.88
N TYR A 3 6.75 3.59 11.98
CA TYR A 3 5.47 4.29 11.74
C TYR A 3 4.34 3.36 11.27
N ALA A 4 4.61 2.50 10.29
CA ALA A 4 3.61 1.55 9.79
C ALA A 4 3.17 0.56 10.89
N GLN A 5 4.07 0.22 11.82
CA GLN A 5 3.71 -0.62 12.95
C GLN A 5 2.76 0.10 13.92
N ILE A 6 2.97 1.40 14.16
CA ILE A 6 2.06 2.21 14.98
C ILE A 6 0.67 2.22 14.34
N SER A 7 0.55 2.46 13.03
CA SER A 7 -0.74 2.44 12.33
C SER A 7 -1.46 1.09 12.47
N ARG A 8 -0.71 -0.04 12.39
CA ARG A 8 -1.27 -1.38 12.62
C ARG A 8 -1.77 -1.56 14.04
N THR A 9 -0.98 -1.15 15.02
CA THR A 9 -1.37 -1.23 16.44
C THR A 9 -2.64 -0.41 16.68
N VAL A 10 -2.70 0.83 16.21
CA VAL A 10 -3.89 1.70 16.37
C VAL A 10 -5.12 1.08 15.72
N ALA A 11 -5.00 0.54 14.52
CA ALA A 11 -6.13 -0.13 13.86
C ALA A 11 -6.61 -1.34 14.67
N ALA A 12 -5.69 -2.17 15.16
CA ALA A 12 -6.01 -3.32 16.00
C ALA A 12 -6.66 -2.94 17.33
N THR A 13 -6.19 -1.87 18.00
CA THR A 13 -6.73 -1.46 19.30
C THR A 13 -8.04 -0.68 19.20
N SER A 14 -8.26 0.05 18.10
CA SER A 14 -9.50 0.81 17.86
C SER A 14 -10.60 -0.01 17.20
N GLY A 15 -10.28 -1.19 16.64
CA GLY A 15 -11.20 -1.96 15.80
C GLY A 15 -11.41 -1.34 14.41
N ALA A 16 -10.61 -0.35 14.02
CA ALA A 16 -10.68 0.23 12.68
C ALA A 16 -10.20 -0.78 11.62
N HIS A 17 -10.87 -0.78 10.47
CA HIS A 17 -10.45 -1.56 9.32
C HIS A 17 -9.14 -1.01 8.76
N LEU A 18 -8.12 -1.87 8.63
CA LEU A 18 -6.81 -1.48 8.13
C LEU A 18 -6.63 -1.81 6.65
N CYS A 19 -6.43 -0.76 5.84
CA CYS A 19 -5.89 -0.86 4.48
C CYS A 19 -4.36 -0.67 4.52
N ASP A 20 -3.59 -1.75 4.61
CA ASP A 20 -2.12 -1.70 4.78
C ASP A 20 -1.38 -1.47 3.45
N LEU A 21 -1.41 -0.23 2.96
CA LEU A 21 -0.72 0.18 1.73
C LEU A 21 0.81 -0.05 1.81
N ARG A 22 1.41 0.05 3.00
CA ARG A 22 2.86 -0.20 3.16
C ARG A 22 3.19 -1.64 2.80
N ARG A 23 2.43 -2.60 3.33
CA ARG A 23 2.60 -4.02 3.01
C ARG A 23 2.36 -4.29 1.52
N ALA A 24 1.35 -3.67 0.92
CA ALA A 24 1.08 -3.81 -0.51
C ALA A 24 2.27 -3.33 -1.37
N PHE A 25 2.87 -2.19 -1.04
CA PHE A 25 4.06 -1.68 -1.74
C PHE A 25 5.26 -2.61 -1.58
N GLU A 26 5.53 -3.12 -0.37
CA GLU A 26 6.62 -4.08 -0.12
C GLU A 26 6.45 -5.36 -0.96
N GLN A 27 5.24 -5.91 -1.00
CA GLN A 27 4.93 -7.11 -1.75
C GLN A 27 5.09 -6.90 -3.26
N TYR A 28 4.59 -5.77 -3.78
CA TYR A 28 4.72 -5.43 -5.20
C TYR A 28 6.20 -5.22 -5.57
N LEU A 29 6.92 -4.38 -4.83
CA LEU A 29 8.32 -4.05 -5.14
C LEU A 29 9.25 -5.26 -5.01
N ARG A 30 8.98 -6.20 -4.09
CA ARG A 30 9.77 -7.43 -3.99
C ARG A 30 9.77 -8.25 -5.30
N ILE A 31 8.68 -8.17 -6.07
CA ILE A 31 8.52 -8.91 -7.33
C ILE A 31 8.97 -8.04 -8.52
N HIS A 32 8.65 -6.75 -8.49
CA HIS A 32 8.79 -5.86 -9.64
C HIS A 32 10.02 -4.92 -9.58
N ASN A 33 10.79 -4.95 -8.50
CA ASN A 33 12.00 -4.14 -8.31
C ASN A 33 13.25 -5.00 -8.02
N PRO A 34 13.66 -5.91 -8.93
CA PRO A 34 14.85 -6.75 -8.71
C PRO A 34 16.14 -5.93 -8.59
N ASN A 35 16.18 -4.74 -9.19
CA ASN A 35 17.35 -3.86 -9.22
C ASN A 35 17.39 -2.86 -8.05
N GLN A 36 16.45 -2.95 -7.10
CA GLN A 36 16.37 -2.06 -5.93
C GLN A 36 16.41 -0.56 -6.28
N LEU A 37 15.75 -0.20 -7.39
CA LEU A 37 15.58 1.19 -7.79
C LEU A 37 14.81 1.95 -6.71
N TYR A 38 15.26 3.18 -6.41
CA TYR A 38 14.63 4.00 -5.38
C TYR A 38 13.36 4.71 -5.87
N GLU A 39 13.23 4.91 -7.18
CA GLU A 39 12.10 5.56 -7.87
C GLU A 39 11.81 4.91 -9.23
N GLY A 40 10.81 5.41 -9.94
CA GLY A 40 10.47 5.02 -11.32
C GLY A 40 9.51 3.83 -11.44
N ILE A 41 9.34 3.02 -10.38
CA ILE A 41 8.47 1.83 -10.42
C ILE A 41 7.04 2.16 -9.96
N LEU A 42 6.86 2.56 -8.70
CA LEU A 42 5.57 2.98 -8.14
C LEU A 42 5.52 4.48 -7.82
N THR A 43 6.68 5.12 -7.68
CA THR A 43 6.82 6.54 -7.38
C THR A 43 7.63 7.21 -8.47
N SER A 44 7.41 8.50 -8.69
CA SER A 44 8.19 9.29 -9.64
C SER A 44 9.52 9.74 -9.04
N ASP A 45 9.53 10.07 -7.75
CA ASP A 45 10.66 10.69 -7.03
C ASP A 45 11.01 9.98 -5.70
N GLY A 46 10.58 8.72 -5.56
CA GLY A 46 10.70 7.98 -4.30
C GLY A 46 9.59 8.26 -3.28
N VAL A 47 8.75 9.29 -3.49
CA VAL A 47 7.68 9.67 -2.55
C VAL A 47 6.31 9.74 -3.24
N HIS A 48 6.18 10.56 -4.28
CA HIS A 48 4.93 10.79 -4.98
C HIS A 48 4.65 9.66 -5.96
N LEU A 49 3.41 9.16 -5.93
CA LEU A 49 2.99 8.06 -6.78
C LEU A 49 3.06 8.44 -8.25
N ASN A 50 3.63 7.54 -9.03
CA ASN A 50 3.42 7.57 -10.47
C ASN A 50 2.07 6.90 -10.79
N ASP A 51 1.79 6.89 -12.07
CA ASP A 51 0.61 6.33 -12.67
C ASP A 51 0.33 4.85 -12.25
N ARG A 52 1.37 4.04 -12.13
CA ARG A 52 1.32 2.64 -11.67
C ARG A 52 1.11 2.53 -10.16
N GLY A 53 1.74 3.42 -9.39
CA GLY A 53 1.53 3.55 -7.95
C GLY A 53 0.10 3.90 -7.58
N ASN A 54 -0.49 4.88 -8.29
CA ASN A 54 -1.89 5.26 -8.12
C ASN A 54 -2.84 4.08 -8.40
N ARG A 55 -2.59 3.32 -9.48
CA ARG A 55 -3.37 2.10 -9.78
C ARG A 55 -3.27 1.06 -8.68
N LEU A 56 -2.07 0.78 -8.16
CA LEU A 56 -1.90 -0.15 -7.04
C LEU A 56 -2.70 0.28 -5.79
N VAL A 57 -2.65 1.57 -5.44
CA VAL A 57 -3.41 2.10 -4.29
C VAL A 57 -4.91 1.93 -4.51
N ALA A 58 -5.41 2.25 -5.71
CA ALA A 58 -6.82 2.11 -6.06
C ALA A 58 -7.30 0.65 -5.97
N ASP A 59 -6.52 -0.29 -6.50
CA ASP A 59 -6.86 -1.72 -6.47
C ASP A 59 -6.89 -2.27 -5.05
N VAL A 60 -5.91 -1.88 -4.21
CA VAL A 60 -5.87 -2.30 -2.80
C VAL A 60 -7.06 -1.73 -2.04
N LEU A 61 -7.34 -0.43 -2.17
CA LEU A 61 -8.49 0.21 -1.54
C LEU A 61 -9.80 -0.46 -1.97
N LEU A 62 -10.00 -0.66 -3.27
CA LEU A 62 -11.20 -1.32 -3.78
C LEU A 62 -11.34 -2.74 -3.24
N GLY A 63 -10.24 -3.50 -3.15
CA GLY A 63 -10.24 -4.83 -2.54
C GLY A 63 -10.69 -4.85 -1.08
N HIS A 64 -10.33 -3.80 -0.31
CA HIS A 64 -10.79 -3.63 1.07
C HIS A 64 -12.25 -3.17 1.17
N LEU A 65 -12.77 -2.45 0.18
CA LEU A 65 -14.13 -1.94 0.15
C LEU A 65 -15.15 -2.96 -0.38
N ARG A 66 -14.79 -3.82 -1.34
CA ARG A 66 -15.70 -4.82 -1.96
C ARG A 66 -16.51 -5.63 -0.94
N PRO A 67 -15.91 -6.23 0.12
CA PRO A 67 -16.67 -6.98 1.12
C PRO A 67 -17.65 -6.12 1.93
N LEU A 68 -17.42 -4.80 1.99
CA LEU A 68 -18.24 -3.85 2.76
C LEU A 68 -19.41 -3.30 1.95
N ILE A 69 -19.33 -3.33 0.62
CA ILE A 69 -20.31 -2.68 -0.29
C ILE A 69 -21.12 -3.67 -1.13
N ALA A 70 -21.01 -4.99 -0.87
CA ALA A 70 -21.72 -6.05 -1.58
C ALA A 70 -21.55 -5.99 -3.12
N LEU A 71 -20.30 -5.81 -3.58
CA LEU A 71 -19.87 -5.93 -4.98
C LEU A 71 -18.80 -7.01 -5.15
#